data_AF-A0A851IY05-F1
#
_entry.id   AF-A0A851IY05-F1
#
_cell.length_a   1.000
_cell.length_b   1.000
_cell.length_c   1.000
_cell.angle_alpha   90.00
_cell.angle_beta   90.00
_cell.angle_gamma   90.00
#
_symmetry.space_group_name_H-M   'P 1'
#
loop_
_entity.id
_entity.type
_entity.pdbx_description
1 polymer ?
#
loop_
_entity_poly.entity_id
_entity_poly.type
_entity_poly.pdbx_seq_one_letter_code
_entity_poly.pdbx_strand_id
1 'polypeptide(L)' 'DLVACADPEICQKICGNPSGCSDIAYPKLVLELLPVGLRGLMMSVMIAALMSSLTSIFNSSSTIFTMDLWKHFRPRC' A
#
# COMPACT_ATOMS: atom_id res chain seq x y z
N ASP A 1 23.05 1.02 1.41
CA ASP A 1 23.12 -0.39 1.91
C ASP A 1 21.75 -0.99 2.29
N LEU A 2 20.68 -0.20 2.46
CA LEU A 2 19.35 -0.72 2.86
C LEU A 2 18.31 -0.84 1.73
N VAL A 3 18.66 -0.45 0.50
CA VAL A 3 17.74 -0.39 -0.64
C VAL A 3 18.35 -1.05 -1.88
N ALA A 4 19.66 -0.84 -2.10
CA ALA A 4 20.47 -1.63 -3.01
C ALA A 4 21.08 -2.79 -2.21
N CYS A 5 20.56 -4.00 -2.41
CA CYS A 5 21.21 -5.22 -1.92
C CYS A 5 22.43 -5.49 -2.83
N ALA A 6 23.64 -5.45 -2.27
CA ALA A 6 24.85 -5.86 -2.99
C ALA A 6 24.95 -7.40 -3.10
N ASP A 7 24.45 -8.12 -2.10
CA ASP A 7 24.46 -9.58 -2.02
C ASP A 7 23.02 -10.17 -2.02
N PRO A 8 22.70 -11.07 -2.97
CA PRO A 8 21.34 -11.59 -3.14
C PRO A 8 20.88 -12.51 -1.99
N GLU A 9 21.82 -13.21 -1.34
CA GLU A 9 21.51 -14.14 -0.23
C GLU A 9 21.06 -13.41 1.03
N ILE A 10 21.74 -12.31 1.36
CA ILE A 10 21.37 -11.42 2.48
C ILE A 10 20.02 -10.78 2.20
N CYS A 11 19.78 -10.39 0.94
CA CYS A 11 18.52 -9.81 0.50
C CYS A 11 17.35 -10.79 0.64
N GLN A 12 17.54 -12.05 0.27
CA GLN A 12 16.52 -13.09 0.47
C GLN A 12 16.14 -13.26 1.94
N LYS A 13 17.12 -13.18 2.85
CA LYS A 13 16.88 -13.33 4.30
C LYS A 13 16.17 -12.13 4.93
N ILE A 14 16.43 -10.91 4.44
CA ILE A 14 15.89 -9.67 5.02
C ILE A 14 14.59 -9.22 4.33
N CYS A 15 14.57 -9.26 2.99
CA CYS A 15 13.50 -8.75 2.14
C CYS A 15 12.57 -9.84 1.59
N GLY A 16 12.96 -11.12 1.67
CA GLY A 16 12.20 -12.22 1.04
C GLY A 16 12.29 -12.26 -0.49
N ASN A 17 13.11 -11.40 -1.09
CA ASN A 17 13.31 -11.27 -2.54
C ASN A 17 14.80 -11.06 -2.84
N PRO A 18 15.41 -11.76 -3.82
CA PRO A 18 16.81 -11.56 -4.18
C PRO A 18 17.10 -10.22 -4.85
N SER A 19 16.07 -9.52 -5.36
CA SER A 19 16.21 -8.32 -6.21
C SER A 19 16.23 -7.00 -5.43
N GLY A 20 15.90 -7.00 -4.12
CA GLY A 20 15.84 -5.79 -3.30
C GLY A 20 14.55 -5.64 -2.50
N CYS A 21 14.60 -4.83 -1.44
CA CYS A 21 13.44 -4.38 -0.68
C CYS A 21 12.75 -3.20 -1.41
N SER A 22 12.01 -3.45 -2.50
CA SER A 22 11.36 -2.38 -3.29
C SER A 22 10.31 -1.59 -2.52
N ASP A 23 9.52 -2.23 -1.65
CA ASP A 23 8.40 -1.57 -0.97
C ASP A 23 8.85 -0.52 0.06
N ILE A 24 10.06 -0.66 0.61
CA ILE A 24 10.64 0.28 1.57
C ILE A 24 11.62 1.27 0.92
N ALA A 25 11.97 1.04 -0.34
CA ALA A 25 12.90 1.89 -1.10
C ALA A 25 12.40 3.33 -1.19
N TYR A 26 11.15 3.47 -1.62
CA TYR A 26 10.55 4.77 -1.89
C TYR A 26 10.31 5.60 -0.62
N PRO A 27 9.71 5.06 0.46
CA PRO A 27 9.55 5.81 1.71
C PRO A 27 10.88 6.25 2.33
N LYS A 28 11.92 5.40 2.21
CA LYS A 28 13.24 5.68 2.78
C LYS A 28 13.97 6.77 2.02
N LEU A 29 13.90 6.74 0.69
CA LEU A 29 14.41 7.82 -0.16
C LEU A 29 13.75 9.15 0.18
N VAL A 30 12.43 9.14 0.38
CA VAL A 30 11.67 10.35 0.72
C VAL A 30 12.13 10.93 2.06
N LEU A 31 12.41 10.08 3.04
CA LEU A 31 12.87 10.47 4.37
C LEU A 31 14.31 10.96 4.41
N GLU A 32 15.21 10.35 3.64
CA GLU A 32 16.64 10.67 3.70
C GLU A 32 16.99 11.89 2.83
N LEU A 33 16.38 12.05 1.65
CA LEU A 33 16.78 13.09 0.69
C LEU A 33 15.96 14.38 0.76
N LEU A 34 14.67 14.34 1.11
CA LEU A 34 13.86 15.56 1.06
C LEU A 34 14.14 16.48 2.27
N PRO A 35 13.95 17.80 2.15
CA PRO A 35 14.06 18.74 3.27
C PRO A 35 12.87 18.65 4.23
N VAL A 36 13.04 19.23 5.43
CA VAL A 36 11.97 19.34 6.44
C VAL A 36 10.75 20.09 5.85
N GLY A 37 9.54 19.59 6.12
CA GLY A 37 8.30 20.06 5.51
C GLY A 37 7.81 19.16 4.38
N LEU A 38 8.58 18.98 3.30
CA LEU A 38 8.19 18.10 2.17
C LEU A 38 8.09 16.63 2.57
N ARG A 39 8.91 16.19 3.54
CA ARG A 39 8.82 14.83 4.12
C ARG A 39 7.43 14.52 4.65
N GLY A 40 6.85 15.45 5.42
CA GLY A 40 5.53 15.30 6.01
C GLY A 40 4.44 15.28 4.95
N LEU A 41 4.53 16.17 3.96
CA LEU A 41 3.60 16.23 2.84
C LEU A 41 3.55 14.91 2.06
N MET A 42 4.71 14.32 1.74
CA MET A 42 4.77 13.05 1.01
C MET A 42 4.20 11.88 1.82
N MET A 43 4.44 11.83 3.14
CA MET A 43 3.82 10.81 3.99
C MET A 43 2.29 10.92 3.99
N SER A 44 1.76 12.14 4.13
CA SER A 44 0.31 12.37 4.12
C SER A 44 -0.32 11.94 2.79
N VAL A 45 0.31 12.26 1.66
CA VAL A 45 -0.16 11.85 0.32
C VAL A 45 -0.19 10.33 0.19
N MET A 46 0.85 9.65 0.69
CA MET A 46 0.93 8.19 0.63
C MET A 46 -0.19 7.52 1.45
N ILE A 47 -0.46 8.02 2.66
CA ILE A 47 -1.57 7.53 3.49
C ILE A 47 -2.92 7.83 2.82
N ALA A 48 -3.09 9.01 2.23
CA ALA A 48 -4.32 9.37 1.53
C ALA A 48 -4.58 8.46 0.31
N ALA A 49 -3.54 8.12 -0.45
CA ALA A 49 -3.63 7.19 -1.58
C ALA A 49 -4.03 5.77 -1.13
N LEU A 50 -3.47 5.29 -0.02
CA LEU A 50 -3.86 4.02 0.59
C LEU A 50 -5.33 4.04 1.03
N MET A 51 -5.77 5.10 1.72
CA MET A 51 -7.16 5.25 2.15
C MET A 51 -8.11 5.31 0.95
N SER A 52 -7.75 6.01 -0.13
CA SER A 52 -8.57 6.05 -1.35
C SER A 52 -8.75 4.66 -1.97
N SER A 53 -7.68 3.86 -2.01
CA SER A 53 -7.72 2.48 -2.50
C SER A 53 -8.61 1.60 -1.62
N LEU A 54 -8.47 1.72 -0.29
CA LEU A 54 -9.29 1.00 0.67
C LEU A 54 -10.77 1.40 0.58
N THR A 55 -11.07 2.69 0.49
CA THR A 55 -12.45 3.19 0.31
C THR A 55 -13.06 2.68 -0.98
N SER A 56 -12.30 2.64 -2.08
CA SER A 56 -12.77 2.06 -3.35
C SER A 56 -13.13 0.58 -3.21
N ILE A 57 -12.28 -0.21 -2.54
CA ILE A 57 -12.53 -1.63 -2.26
C ILE A 57 -13.80 -1.79 -1.41
N PHE A 58 -13.97 -0.99 -0.36
CA PHE A 58 -15.15 -1.06 0.50
C PHE A 58 -16.42 -0.63 -0.22
N ASN A 59 -16.37 0.40 -1.06
CA ASN A 59 -17.52 0.84 -1.84
C ASN A 59 -17.96 -0.22 -2.86
N SER A 60 -16.99 -0.87 -3.52
CA SER A 60 -17.24 -1.99 -4.43
C SER A 60 -17.82 -3.20 -3.68
N SER A 61 -17.21 -3.57 -2.55
CA SER A 61 -17.66 -4.69 -1.72
C SER A 61 -19.06 -4.46 -1.15
N SER A 62 -19.39 -3.23 -0.75
CA SER A 62 -20.73 -2.87 -0.29
C SER A 62 -21.77 -2.99 -1.41
N THR A 63 -21.40 -2.65 -2.64
CA THR A 63 -22.31 -2.80 -3.79
C THR A 63 -22.58 -4.27 -4.07
N ILE A 64 -21.54 -5.12 -4.07
CA ILE A 64 -21.70 -6.57 -4.21
C ILE A 64 -22.56 -7.11 -3.06
N PHE A 65 -22.31 -6.67 -1.82
CA PHE A 65 -23.09 -7.11 -0.67
C PHE A 65 -24.57 -6.69 -0.77
N THR A 66 -24.87 -5.46 -1.17
CA THR A 66 -26.26 -4.98 -1.26
C THR A 66 -26.99 -5.45 -2.52
N MET A 67 -26.31 -5.57 -3.66
CA MET A 67 -26.95 -5.97 -4.92
C MET A 67 -27.02 -7.49 -5.09
N ASP A 68 -25.98 -8.23 -4.70
CA ASP A 68 -25.98 -9.69 -4.80
C ASP A 68 -26.51 -10.32 -3.52
N LEU A 69 -25.93 -10.01 -2.36
CA LEU A 69 -26.28 -10.74 -1.14
C LEU A 69 -27.64 -10.29 -0.56
N TRP A 70 -27.91 -8.98 -0.46
CA TRP A 70 -29.13 -8.47 0.16
C TRP A 70 -30.39 -8.76 -0.67
N LYS A 71 -30.33 -8.61 -2.01
CA LYS A 71 -31.44 -9.02 -2.90
C LYS A 71 -31.67 -10.53 -2.91
N HIS A 72 -30.60 -11.33 -2.83
CA HIS A 72 -30.74 -12.79 -2.75
C HIS A 72 -31.35 -13.23 -1.41
N PHE A 73 -30.97 -12.60 -0.29
CA PHE A 73 -31.52 -12.90 1.03
C PHE A 73 -32.94 -12.35 1.25
N ARG A 74 -33.33 -11.26 0.57
CA ARG A 74 -34.68 -10.66 0.66
C ARG A 74 -35.27 -10.39 -0.74
N PRO A 75 -35.80 -11.42 -1.43
CA PRO A 75 -36.37 -11.26 -2.77
C PRO A 75 -37.80 -10.65 -2.80
N ARG A 76 -38.37 -10.26 -1.64
CA ARG A 76 -39.78 -9.81 -1.51
C ARG A 76 -39.94 -8.45 -0.80
N CYS A 77 -39.00 -7.53 -0.98
CA CYS A 77 -39.13 -6.14 -0.55
C CYS A 77 -38.74 -5.20 -1.69
#